data_AF-A0A7X3U105-F1
#
_entry.id   AF-A0A7X3U105-F1
#
_cell.length_a   1.000
_cell.length_b   1.000
_cell.length_c   1.000
_cell.angle_alpha   90.00
_cell.angle_beta   90.00
_cell.angle_gamma   90.00
#
_symmetry.space_group_name_H-M   'P 1'
#
loop_
_entity.id
_entity.type
_entity.pdbx_description
1 polymer ?
#
loop_
_entity_poly.entity_id
_entity_poly.type
_entity_poly.pdbx_seq_one_letter_code
_entity_poly.pdbx_strand_id
1 'polypeptide(L)'
;MQTGQLNVGRTELKIETGKLAKQADGAVVVRYGETVVLVTACCAPTGREGIDFLPLTVDYRENTYASGRIPGGFFKREGKPTEKEVLTSRFIDRPIRPLFPEGWNRETQVIALVLSADTDNDPDVLSLTGASAALDVSKLPFQKTIAEV
;
A
#
# COMPACT_ATOMS: atom_id res chain seq x y z
N MET A 1 6.80 -17.93 -4.68
CA MET A 1 5.45 -17.35 -4.65
C MET A 1 4.76 -17.92 -3.43
N GLN A 2 4.25 -17.07 -2.55
CA GLN A 2 3.55 -17.46 -1.34
C GLN A 2 2.18 -16.78 -1.31
N THR A 3 1.20 -17.48 -0.75
CA THR A 3 -0.18 -17.02 -0.67
C THR A 3 -0.73 -17.37 0.70
N GLY A 4 -1.21 -16.36 1.43
CA GLY A 4 -2.01 -16.52 2.64
C GLY A 4 -3.48 -16.24 2.32
N GLN A 5 -4.38 -17.02 2.91
CA GLN A 5 -5.83 -16.85 2.77
C GLN A 5 -6.47 -16.95 4.16
N LEU A 6 -7.46 -16.09 4.41
CA LEU A 6 -8.23 -16.06 5.64
C LEU A 6 -9.67 -15.63 5.32
N ASN A 7 -10.65 -16.30 5.91
CA ASN A 7 -12.04 -15.84 5.84
C ASN A 7 -12.26 -14.68 6.82
N VAL A 8 -12.61 -13.51 6.30
CA VAL A 8 -12.98 -12.33 7.08
C VAL A 8 -14.44 -12.04 6.79
N GLY A 9 -15.29 -12.18 7.80
CA GLY A 9 -16.74 -12.11 7.61
C GLY A 9 -17.25 -13.20 6.65
N ARG A 10 -17.82 -12.80 5.51
CA ARG A 10 -18.40 -13.71 4.50
C ARG A 10 -17.50 -13.91 3.28
N THR A 11 -16.38 -13.21 3.22
CA THR A 11 -15.53 -13.16 2.03
C THR A 11 -14.11 -13.58 2.39
N GLU A 12 -13.40 -14.16 1.43
CA GLU A 12 -12.01 -14.57 1.61
C GLU A 12 -11.08 -13.37 1.36
N LEU A 13 -10.24 -13.06 2.35
CA LEU A 13 -9.09 -12.18 2.21
C LEU A 13 -7.89 -13.01 1.75
N LYS A 14 -7.30 -12.63 0.62
CA LYS A 14 -6.14 -13.28 0.02
C LYS A 14 -4.98 -12.31 -0.09
N ILE A 15 -3.81 -12.71 0.39
CA ILE A 15 -2.57 -11.93 0.31
C ILE A 15 -1.53 -12.76 -0.42
N GLU A 16 -1.00 -12.25 -1.53
CA GLU A 16 -0.04 -12.95 -2.39
C GLU A 16 1.27 -12.16 -2.50
N THR A 17 2.42 -12.84 -2.43
CA THR A 17 3.75 -12.23 -2.61
C THR A 17 4.66 -13.05 -3.53
N GLY A 18 5.65 -12.38 -4.11
CA GLY A 18 6.68 -12.97 -4.97
C GLY A 18 6.26 -13.23 -6.42
N LYS A 19 5.11 -12.70 -6.86
CA LYS A 19 4.65 -12.74 -8.25
C LYS A 19 4.92 -11.41 -8.98
N LEU A 20 4.48 -10.29 -8.41
CA LEU A 20 4.63 -8.94 -8.96
C LEU A 20 5.69 -8.15 -8.20
N ALA A 21 6.22 -7.09 -8.84
CA ALA A 21 7.13 -6.11 -8.23
C ALA A 21 8.30 -6.70 -7.42
N LYS A 22 8.93 -7.76 -7.94
CA LYS A 22 9.98 -8.53 -7.24
C LYS A 22 11.26 -7.76 -6.91
N GLN A 23 11.42 -6.56 -7.45
CA GLN A 23 12.56 -5.68 -7.19
C GLN A 23 12.30 -4.69 -6.06
N ALA A 24 11.05 -4.53 -5.62
CA ALA A 24 10.76 -3.82 -4.38
C ALA A 24 11.27 -4.63 -3.19
N ASP A 25 11.64 -3.96 -2.10
CA ASP A 25 12.09 -4.65 -0.89
C ASP A 25 10.98 -5.57 -0.36
N GLY A 26 9.72 -5.10 -0.39
CA GLY A 26 8.53 -5.93 -0.18
C GLY A 26 7.40 -5.56 -1.14
N ALA A 27 6.67 -6.58 -1.58
CA ALA A 27 5.51 -6.41 -2.45
C ALA A 27 4.44 -7.47 -2.16
N VAL A 28 3.20 -7.03 -2.03
CA VAL A 28 2.04 -7.91 -1.82
C VAL A 28 0.88 -7.48 -2.71
N VAL A 29 0.10 -8.46 -3.16
CA VAL A 29 -1.20 -8.24 -3.79
C VAL A 29 -2.26 -8.69 -2.79
N VAL A 30 -3.10 -7.77 -2.35
CA VAL A 30 -4.23 -8.04 -1.45
C VAL A 30 -5.50 -8.08 -2.29
N ARG A 31 -6.32 -9.10 -2.06
CA ARG A 31 -7.62 -9.27 -2.69
C ARG A 31 -8.67 -9.58 -1.63
N TYR A 32 -9.81 -8.92 -1.72
CA TYR A 32 -11.00 -9.22 -0.94
C TYR A 32 -12.21 -9.00 -1.85
N GLY A 33 -12.96 -10.06 -2.12
CA GLY A 33 -13.95 -10.04 -3.21
C GLY A 33 -13.29 -9.81 -4.57
N GLU A 34 -13.79 -8.82 -5.31
CA GLU A 34 -13.25 -8.42 -6.62
C GLU A 34 -12.38 -7.15 -6.54
N THR A 35 -12.25 -6.55 -5.36
CA THR A 35 -11.28 -5.48 -5.09
C THR A 35 -9.87 -6.05 -4.92
N VAL A 36 -8.91 -5.47 -5.63
CA VAL A 36 -7.50 -5.90 -5.67
C VAL A 36 -6.58 -4.70 -5.58
N VAL A 37 -5.64 -4.74 -4.63
CA VAL A 37 -4.64 -3.69 -4.42
C VAL A 37 -3.24 -4.31 -4.45
N LEU A 38 -2.34 -3.73 -5.24
CA LEU A 38 -0.91 -4.00 -5.19
C LEU A 38 -0.26 -2.99 -4.25
N VAL A 39 0.42 -3.48 -3.21
CA VAL A 39 1.16 -2.61 -2.28
C VAL A 39 2.63 -2.99 -2.29
N THR A 40 3.49 -1.98 -2.43
CA THR A 40 4.95 -2.12 -2.45
C THR A 40 5.59 -1.23 -1.41
N ALA A 41 6.60 -1.76 -0.72
CA ALA A 41 7.46 -1.02 0.19
C ALA A 41 8.89 -1.06 -0.33
N CYS A 42 9.52 0.12 -0.41
CA CYS A 42 10.91 0.30 -0.80
C CYS A 42 11.63 1.18 0.21
N CYS A 43 12.91 0.90 0.44
CA CYS A 43 13.76 1.67 1.34
C CYS A 43 15.10 1.96 0.67
N ALA A 44 15.62 3.17 0.89
CA ALA A 44 16.99 3.49 0.51
C ALA A 44 17.99 2.59 1.26
N PRO A 45 19.06 2.13 0.60
CA PRO A 45 20.08 1.29 1.23
C PRO A 45 20.87 2.05 2.31
N THR A 46 20.97 3.37 2.18
CA THR A 46 21.71 4.26 3.08
C THR A 46 20.78 5.29 3.71
N GLY A 47 21.06 5.66 4.95
CA GLY A 47 20.36 6.77 5.62
C GLY A 47 20.67 8.10 4.95
N ARG A 48 19.70 9.01 4.98
CA ARG A 48 19.90 10.38 4.51
C ARG A 48 20.68 11.16 5.57
N GLU A 49 21.75 11.82 5.15
CA GLU A 49 22.58 12.61 6.07
C GLU A 49 21.86 13.90 6.50
N GLY A 50 22.03 14.28 7.77
CA GLY A 50 21.57 15.55 8.30
C GLY A 50 20.05 15.66 8.51
N ILE A 51 19.29 14.57 8.49
CA ILE A 51 17.87 14.56 8.86
C ILE A 51 17.67 14.03 10.28
N ASP A 52 16.70 14.62 10.97
CA ASP A 52 16.26 14.29 12.33
C ASP A 52 14.81 13.80 12.38
N PHE A 53 14.20 13.57 11.22
CA PHE A 53 12.80 13.13 11.08
C PHE A 53 12.72 11.82 10.29
N LEU A 54 11.58 11.13 10.40
CA LEU A 54 11.27 9.93 9.62
C LEU A 54 10.92 10.29 8.16
N PRO A 55 11.77 9.97 7.16
CA PRO A 55 11.50 10.25 5.75
C PRO A 55 10.60 9.15 5.14
N LEU A 56 9.36 9.07 5.62
CA LEU A 56 8.34 8.14 5.14
C LEU A 56 7.38 8.87 4.20
N THR A 57 7.24 8.34 2.99
CA THR A 57 6.28 8.75 1.96
C THR A 57 5.29 7.63 1.71
N VAL A 58 3.99 7.96 1.71
CA VAL A 58 2.91 7.01 1.41
C VAL A 58 2.06 7.56 0.28
N ASP A 59 1.97 6.80 -0.79
CA ASP A 59 1.21 7.16 -1.99
C ASP A 59 0.14 6.10 -2.25
N TYR A 60 -1.13 6.47 -2.08
CA TYR A 60 -2.26 5.70 -2.54
C TYR A 60 -2.74 6.22 -3.89
N ARG A 61 -2.94 5.32 -4.85
CA ARG A 61 -3.32 5.64 -6.23
C ARG A 61 -4.49 4.79 -6.72
N GLU A 62 -5.52 5.47 -7.18
CA GLU A 62 -6.69 4.89 -7.84
C GLU A 62 -6.66 5.21 -9.33
N ASN A 63 -6.40 4.20 -10.15
CA ASN A 63 -6.53 4.37 -11.60
C ASN A 63 -7.96 4.09 -12.03
N THR A 64 -8.47 4.84 -13.01
CA THR A 64 -9.88 4.72 -13.40
C THR A 64 -10.19 3.36 -14.03
N TYR A 65 -9.16 2.69 -14.58
CA TYR A 65 -9.31 1.33 -15.10
C TYR A 65 -9.75 0.33 -14.03
N ALA A 66 -9.47 0.58 -12.74
CA ALA A 66 -9.88 -0.30 -11.65
C ALA A 66 -11.41 -0.43 -11.57
N SER A 67 -12.14 0.58 -12.07
CA SER A 67 -13.60 0.61 -12.19
C SER A 67 -14.11 0.39 -13.63
N GLY A 68 -13.22 0.00 -14.56
CA GLY A 68 -13.55 -0.17 -15.97
C GLY A 68 -13.83 1.14 -16.73
N ARG A 69 -13.33 2.28 -16.24
CA ARG A 69 -13.59 3.61 -16.82
C ARG A 69 -12.31 4.23 -17.41
N ILE A 70 -12.49 5.08 -18.42
CA ILE A 70 -11.42 5.93 -18.98
C ILE A 70 -11.45 7.30 -18.26
N PRO A 71 -10.31 7.93 -17.94
CA PRO A 71 -10.29 9.22 -17.26
C PRO A 71 -11.06 10.29 -18.04
N GLY A 72 -11.89 11.08 -17.35
CA GLY A 72 -12.78 12.05 -17.97
C GLY A 72 -12.09 13.28 -18.56
N GLY A 73 -10.93 13.68 -18.04
CA GLY A 73 -10.23 14.93 -18.39
C GLY A 73 -9.70 15.00 -19.83
N PHE A 74 -9.22 16.18 -20.23
CA PHE A 74 -8.70 16.44 -21.59
C PHE A 74 -7.57 15.48 -21.98
N PHE A 75 -6.63 15.23 -21.06
CA PHE A 75 -5.47 14.36 -21.28
C PHE A 75 -5.78 12.86 -21.21
N LYS A 76 -7.01 12.46 -20.83
CA LYS A 76 -7.43 11.05 -20.68
C LYS A 76 -6.47 10.19 -19.85
N ARG A 77 -5.85 10.80 -18.83
CA ARG A 77 -4.88 10.18 -17.91
C ARG A 77 -5.12 10.66 -16.49
N GLU A 78 -4.82 9.80 -15.52
CA GLU A 78 -4.79 10.14 -14.11
C GLU A 78 -3.75 11.24 -13.85
N GLY A 79 -4.20 12.30 -13.20
CA GLY A 79 -3.38 13.48 -12.90
C GLY A 79 -2.90 13.48 -11.46
N LYS A 80 -2.92 14.69 -10.87
CA LYS A 80 -2.62 14.89 -9.45
C LYS A 80 -3.53 14.04 -8.56
N PRO A 81 -3.04 13.61 -7.38
CA PRO A 81 -3.87 12.93 -6.39
C PRO A 81 -5.15 13.71 -6.07
N THR A 82 -6.26 12.98 -6.08
CA THR A 82 -7.58 13.47 -5.66
C THR A 82 -7.64 13.61 -4.13
N GLU A 83 -8.68 14.25 -3.62
CA GLU A 83 -8.91 14.35 -2.18
C GLU A 83 -9.01 12.97 -1.52
N LYS A 84 -9.75 12.03 -2.12
CA LYS A 84 -9.82 10.63 -1.63
C LYS A 84 -8.43 10.01 -1.58
N GLU A 85 -7.64 10.16 -2.64
CA GLU A 85 -6.30 9.58 -2.67
C GLU A 85 -5.38 10.17 -1.58
N VAL A 86 -5.41 11.50 -1.39
CA VAL A 86 -4.62 12.18 -0.35
C VAL A 86 -5.07 11.76 1.06
N LEU A 87 -6.38 11.68 1.30
CA LEU A 87 -6.92 11.24 2.59
C LEU A 87 -6.53 9.79 2.88
N THR A 88 -6.61 8.90 1.88
CA THR A 88 -6.24 7.49 2.00
C THR A 88 -4.73 7.33 2.23
N SER A 89 -3.89 8.08 1.52
CA SER A 89 -2.44 8.11 1.80
C SER A 89 -2.14 8.48 3.25
N ARG A 90 -2.77 9.53 3.77
CA ARG A 90 -2.60 9.96 5.18
C ARG A 90 -3.15 8.93 6.15
N PHE A 91 -4.25 8.29 5.77
CA PHE A 91 -4.89 7.27 6.55
C PHE A 91 -4.00 6.03 6.71
N ILE A 92 -3.27 5.63 5.66
CA ILE A 92 -2.25 4.58 5.72
C ILE A 92 -1.01 5.03 6.52
N ASP A 93 -0.53 6.26 6.29
CA ASP A 93 0.70 6.80 6.92
C ASP A 93 0.60 6.89 8.45
N ARG A 94 -0.51 7.42 8.97
CA ARG A 94 -0.70 7.69 10.39
C ARG A 94 -0.44 6.47 11.31
N PRO A 95 -1.00 5.28 11.04
CA PRO A 95 -0.80 4.12 11.90
C PRO A 95 0.55 3.42 11.68
N ILE A 96 1.15 3.46 10.48
CA ILE A 96 2.45 2.80 10.23
C ILE A 96 3.65 3.64 10.71
N ARG A 97 3.55 4.98 10.64
CA ARG A 97 4.62 5.92 11.02
C ARG A 97 5.20 5.68 12.43
N PRO A 98 4.40 5.49 13.50
CA PRO A 98 4.94 5.24 14.84
C PRO A 98 5.52 3.82 15.03
N LEU A 99 5.38 2.92 14.06
CA LEU A 99 5.88 1.54 14.14
C LEU A 99 7.31 1.38 13.60
N PHE A 100 7.87 2.45 13.03
CA PHE A 100 9.28 2.50 12.66
C PHE A 100 10.15 2.70 13.91
N PRO A 101 11.38 2.16 13.92
CA PRO A 101 12.30 2.36 15.04
C PRO A 101 12.65 3.84 15.21
N GLU A 102 12.92 4.23 16.45
CA GLU A 102 13.43 5.56 16.75
C GLU A 102 14.75 5.82 16.00
N GLY A 103 14.89 7.01 15.42
CA GLY A 103 16.06 7.38 14.62
C GLY A 103 16.12 6.79 13.21
N TRP A 104 15.03 6.17 12.72
CA TRP A 104 14.97 5.70 11.33
C TRP A 104 15.11 6.86 10.34
N ASN A 105 16.22 6.88 9.60
CA ASN A 105 16.60 7.96 8.70
C ASN A 105 16.76 7.52 7.24
N ARG A 106 16.27 6.32 6.90
CA ARG A 106 16.31 5.81 5.53
C ARG A 106 15.02 6.15 4.82
N GLU A 107 15.14 6.76 3.64
CA GLU A 107 13.99 7.11 2.81
C GLU A 107 13.17 5.86 2.52
N THR A 108 11.92 5.88 2.97
CA THR A 108 11.01 4.73 2.88
C THR A 108 9.77 5.17 2.12
N GLN A 109 9.42 4.43 1.07
CA GLN A 109 8.24 4.69 0.27
C GLN A 109 7.31 3.48 0.30
N VAL A 110 6.04 3.74 0.60
CA VAL A 110 4.96 2.77 0.44
C VAL A 110 4.02 3.26 -0.64
N ILE A 111 3.80 2.45 -1.67
CA ILE A 111 2.85 2.75 -2.74
C ILE A 111 1.75 1.71 -2.72
N ALA A 112 0.51 2.14 -2.57
CA ALA A 112 -0.69 1.33 -2.71
C ALA A 112 -1.40 1.68 -4.02
N LEU A 113 -1.48 0.71 -4.92
CA LEU A 113 -2.04 0.87 -6.26
C LEU A 113 -3.27 -0.02 -6.41
N VAL A 114 -4.44 0.61 -6.58
CA VAL A 114 -5.68 -0.12 -6.83
C VAL A 114 -5.69 -0.64 -8.26
N LEU A 115 -5.76 -1.96 -8.39
CA LEU A 115 -5.78 -2.66 -9.68
C LEU A 115 -7.20 -2.99 -10.14
N SER A 116 -8.09 -3.26 -9.18
CA SER A 116 -9.50 -3.58 -9.40
C SER A 116 -10.28 -3.08 -8.20
N ALA A 117 -11.45 -2.50 -8.42
CA ALA A 117 -12.35 -2.05 -7.36
C ALA A 117 -13.77 -2.49 -7.69
N ASP A 118 -14.39 -3.23 -6.77
CA ASP A 118 -15.82 -3.51 -6.82
C ASP A 118 -16.64 -2.41 -6.13
N THR A 119 -17.95 -2.57 -6.07
CA THR A 119 -18.86 -1.59 -5.46
C THR A 119 -19.09 -1.81 -3.97
N ASP A 120 -18.65 -2.94 -3.45
CA ASP A 120 -19.08 -3.46 -2.14
C ASP A 120 -17.95 -3.37 -1.10
N ASN A 121 -16.69 -3.33 -1.56
CA ASN A 121 -15.49 -3.38 -0.73
C ASN A 121 -14.58 -2.19 -1.07
N ASP A 122 -14.43 -1.25 -0.13
CA ASP A 122 -13.58 -0.07 -0.35
C ASP A 122 -12.09 -0.48 -0.36
N PRO A 123 -11.32 -0.09 -1.40
CA PRO A 123 -9.89 -0.38 -1.50
C PRO A 123 -9.01 0.26 -0.41
N ASP A 124 -9.48 1.27 0.32
CA ASP A 124 -8.71 1.92 1.39
C ASP A 124 -8.32 0.94 2.52
N VAL A 125 -9.28 0.14 3.01
CA VAL A 125 -9.10 -0.88 4.06
C VAL A 125 -8.07 -1.94 3.62
N LEU A 126 -8.16 -2.40 2.37
CA LEU A 126 -7.22 -3.36 1.81
C LEU A 126 -5.81 -2.76 1.69
N SER A 127 -5.72 -1.46 1.43
CA SER A 127 -4.46 -0.76 1.24
C SER A 127 -3.67 -0.62 2.53
N LEU A 128 -4.31 -0.35 3.67
CA LEU A 128 -3.63 -0.34 4.96
C LEU A 128 -3.10 -1.73 5.33
N THR A 129 -3.95 -2.75 5.18
CA THR A 129 -3.57 -4.16 5.44
C THR A 129 -2.42 -4.59 4.52
N GLY A 130 -2.48 -4.21 3.23
CA GLY A 130 -1.42 -4.45 2.27
C GLY A 130 -0.13 -3.70 2.57
N ALA A 131 -0.20 -2.46 3.06
CA ALA A 131 0.97 -1.68 3.47
C ALA A 131 1.70 -2.36 4.62
N SER A 132 0.96 -2.80 5.65
CA SER A 132 1.55 -3.55 6.76
C SER A 132 2.19 -4.85 6.29
N ALA A 133 1.53 -5.62 5.42
CA ALA A 133 2.06 -6.88 4.92
C ALA A 133 3.29 -6.67 4.00
N ALA A 134 3.29 -5.63 3.16
CA ALA A 134 4.46 -5.28 2.34
C ALA A 134 5.65 -4.89 3.21
N LEU A 135 5.43 -4.09 4.27
CA LEU A 135 6.48 -3.70 5.20
C LEU A 135 7.05 -4.90 5.96
N ASP A 136 6.20 -5.82 6.44
CA ASP A 136 6.65 -7.04 7.11
C ASP A 136 7.51 -7.93 6.20
N VAL A 137 7.10 -8.09 4.94
CA VAL A 137 7.87 -8.88 3.95
C VAL A 137 9.17 -8.19 3.54
N SER A 138 9.27 -6.86 3.67
CA SER A 138 10.39 -6.05 3.14
C SER A 138 11.72 -6.13 3.90
N LYS A 139 11.85 -6.98 4.92
CA LYS A 139 13.00 -7.03 5.84
C LYS A 139 13.36 -5.71 6.52
N LEU A 140 12.50 -4.69 6.39
CA LEU A 140 12.62 -3.44 7.13
C LEU A 140 12.33 -3.72 8.61
N PRO A 141 12.91 -2.96 9.54
CA PRO A 141 12.68 -3.14 10.97
C PRO A 141 11.31 -2.61 11.38
N PHE A 142 10.25 -3.19 10.83
CA PHE A 142 8.87 -2.88 11.13
C PHE A 142 8.43 -3.74 12.32
N GLN A 143 8.19 -3.10 13.47
CA GLN A 143 8.14 -3.82 14.76
C GLN A 143 6.89 -4.69 14.93
N LYS A 144 5.77 -4.29 14.33
CA LYS A 144 4.47 -4.94 14.50
C LYS A 144 3.64 -4.79 13.24
N THR A 145 2.95 -5.85 12.86
CA THR A 145 1.94 -5.78 11.81
C THR A 145 0.63 -5.22 12.35
N ILE A 146 -0.05 -4.46 11.50
CA ILE A 146 -1.39 -3.92 11.73
C ILE A 146 -2.28 -4.33 10.57
N ALA A 147 -3.58 -4.35 10.80
CA ALA A 147 -4.57 -4.61 9.78
C ALA A 147 -5.78 -3.72 10.03
N GLU A 148 -6.56 -3.53 8.99
CA GLU A 148 -7.84 -2.87 9.06
C GLU A 148 -8.95 -3.85 8.71
N VAL A 149 -10.13 -3.59 9.29
CA VAL A 149 -11.33 -4.40 9.15
C VAL A 149 -12.49 -3.50 8.79
#